data_AF-A0A7Z9GWQ5-F1
#
_entry.id   AF-A0A7Z9GWQ5-F1
#
_cell.length_a   1.000
_cell.length_b   1.000
_cell.length_c   1.000
_cell.angle_alpha   90.00
_cell.angle_beta   90.00
_cell.angle_gamma   90.00
#
_symmetry.space_group_name_H-M   'P 1'
#
loop_
_entity.id
_entity.type
_entity.pdbx_description
1 polymer ?
#
loop_
_entity_poly.entity_id
_entity_poly.type
_entity_poly.pdbx_seq_one_letter_code
_entity_poly.pdbx_strand_id
1 'polypeptide(L)'
;CHQFGGSGEVIGPDLSNVRKRFTRKEILEAIVFPSHVISDQYRSKQIVTTDGRSYSGLVVPGAGKEWIVLQSNGKKVAVPHGQVEALKSSKQSAMPAKLLDTLTLQEITDLFAYLGAQPKSRVARRPK
;
A
#
# COMPACT_ATOMS: atom_id res chain seq x y z
N CYS A 1 4.81 -3.86 3.56
CA CYS A 1 4.01 -2.86 2.81
C CYS A 1 2.94 -2.16 3.65
N HIS A 2 2.42 -2.79 4.69
CA HIS A 2 1.38 -2.23 5.55
C HIS A 2 1.90 -2.00 6.96
N GLN A 3 1.21 -1.12 7.68
CA GLN A 3 1.38 -0.99 9.12
C GLN A 3 0.40 -1.89 9.88
N PHE A 4 0.86 -2.39 11.02
CA PHE A 4 0.03 -3.01 12.04
C PHE A 4 0.59 -2.65 13.42
N GLY A 5 -0.21 -2.02 14.28
CA GLY A 5 0.23 -1.54 15.59
C GLY A 5 1.41 -0.55 15.53
N GLY A 6 1.49 0.26 14.46
CA GLY A 6 2.59 1.21 14.24
C GLY A 6 3.90 0.59 13.76
N SER A 7 3.93 -0.72 13.47
CA SER A 7 5.08 -1.40 12.88
C SER A 7 4.82 -1.68 11.40
N GLY A 8 5.82 -1.45 10.54
CA GLY A 8 5.74 -1.65 9.09
C GLY A 8 5.75 -0.35 8.29
N GLU A 9 5.44 -0.46 7.00
CA GLU A 9 5.58 0.61 6.01
C GLU A 9 4.22 1.23 5.64
N VAL A 10 4.23 2.48 5.20
CA VAL A 10 3.02 3.26 4.84
C VAL A 10 2.77 3.28 3.32
N ILE A 11 3.08 2.17 2.65
CA ILE A 11 2.83 2.04 1.20
C ILE A 11 1.37 1.70 0.94
N GLY A 12 0.82 0.78 1.74
CA GLY A 12 -0.58 0.38 1.71
C GLY A 12 -1.37 0.91 2.92
N PRO A 13 -2.68 0.59 3.01
CA PRO A 13 -3.51 0.95 4.14
C PRO A 13 -3.03 0.33 5.46
N ASP A 14 -3.22 1.06 6.56
CA ASP A 14 -3.01 0.52 7.90
C ASP A 14 -4.00 -0.63 8.18
N LEU A 15 -3.45 -1.78 8.56
CA LEU A 15 -4.20 -3.00 8.85
C LEU A 15 -4.57 -3.14 10.33
N SER A 16 -4.12 -2.23 11.20
CA SER A 16 -4.34 -2.28 12.66
C SER A 16 -5.81 -2.41 13.07
N ASN A 17 -6.73 -1.91 12.24
CA ASN A 17 -8.17 -1.97 12.46
C ASN A 17 -8.91 -2.62 11.28
N VAL A 18 -8.24 -3.43 10.46
CA VAL A 18 -8.81 -3.99 9.23
C VAL A 18 -10.11 -4.78 9.51
N ARG A 19 -10.13 -5.54 10.61
CA ARG A 19 -11.31 -6.33 11.02
C ARG A 19 -12.50 -5.52 11.53
N LYS A 20 -12.31 -4.27 11.90
CA LYS A 20 -13.44 -3.38 12.25
C LYS A 20 -14.16 -2.86 11.00
N ARG A 21 -13.49 -2.93 9.84
CA ARG A 21 -13.96 -2.36 8.57
C ARG A 21 -14.37 -3.42 7.54
N PHE A 22 -13.77 -4.61 7.61
CA PHE A 22 -13.95 -5.66 6.63
C PHE A 22 -14.15 -7.02 7.30
N THR A 23 -14.99 -7.83 6.69
CA THR A 23 -15.19 -9.24 7.02
C THR A 23 -13.97 -10.08 6.62
N ARG A 24 -13.84 -11.30 7.17
CA ARG A 24 -12.76 -12.22 6.78
C ARG A 24 -12.78 -12.55 5.28
N LYS A 25 -13.98 -12.67 4.71
CA LYS A 25 -14.16 -12.95 3.28
C LYS A 25 -13.61 -11.81 2.43
N GLU A 26 -13.95 -10.57 2.74
CA GLU A 26 -13.47 -9.39 2.01
C GLU A 26 -11.95 -9.23 2.13
N ILE A 27 -11.39 -9.48 3.31
CA ILE A 27 -9.92 -9.47 3.50
C ILE A 27 -9.27 -10.55 2.63
N LEU A 28 -9.81 -11.77 2.64
CA LEU A 28 -9.27 -12.86 1.82
C LEU A 28 -9.38 -12.53 0.33
N GLU A 29 -10.52 -12.02 -0.11
CA GLU A 29 -10.75 -11.62 -1.50
C GLU A 29 -9.77 -10.53 -1.93
N ALA A 30 -9.51 -9.53 -1.07
CA ALA A 30 -8.50 -8.49 -1.34
C ALA A 30 -7.07 -9.04 -1.43
N ILE A 31 -6.74 -10.11 -0.69
CA ILE A 31 -5.42 -10.74 -0.76
C ILE A 31 -5.27 -11.59 -2.02
N VAL A 32 -6.30 -12.36 -2.37
CA VAL A 32 -6.29 -13.28 -3.51
C VAL A 32 -6.42 -12.51 -4.82
N PHE A 33 -7.25 -11.47 -4.85
CA PHE A 33 -7.55 -10.65 -6.03
C PHE A 33 -7.25 -9.17 -5.77
N PRO A 34 -5.97 -8.79 -5.54
CA PRO A 34 -5.59 -7.44 -5.12
C PRO A 34 -5.95 -6.34 -6.13
N SER A 35 -6.21 -6.71 -7.39
CA SER A 35 -6.58 -5.77 -8.45
C SER A 35 -8.09 -5.63 -8.70
N HIS A 36 -8.95 -6.41 -8.01
CA HIS A 36 -10.41 -6.30 -8.17
C HIS A 36 -10.94 -4.96 -7.63
N VAL A 37 -10.52 -4.59 -6.42
CA VAL A 37 -10.94 -3.34 -5.77
C VAL A 37 -9.70 -2.61 -5.29
N ILE A 38 -9.35 -1.54 -5.99
CA ILE A 38 -8.22 -0.67 -5.63
C ILE A 38 -8.81 0.69 -5.26
N SER A 39 -8.65 1.10 -4.00
CA SER A 39 -8.99 2.45 -3.59
C SER A 39 -8.11 3.45 -4.33
N ASP A 40 -8.68 4.56 -4.79
CA ASP A 40 -7.96 5.57 -5.57
C ASP A 40 -6.74 6.16 -4.83
N GLN A 41 -6.79 6.18 -3.49
CA GLN A 41 -5.66 6.61 -2.66
C GLN A 41 -4.46 5.66 -2.66
N TYR A 42 -4.62 4.42 -3.15
CA TYR A 42 -3.56 3.42 -3.30
C TYR A 42 -3.35 2.98 -4.75
N ARG A 43 -4.07 3.59 -5.69
CA ARG A 43 -3.97 3.25 -7.10
C ARG A 43 -2.63 3.74 -7.63
N SER A 44 -1.81 2.80 -8.07
CA SER A 44 -0.56 3.13 -8.74
C SER A 44 -0.83 3.91 -10.02
N LYS A 45 -0.01 4.91 -10.31
CA LYS A 45 -0.04 5.66 -11.55
C LYS A 45 1.33 5.60 -12.21
N GLN A 46 1.32 5.74 -13.53
CA GLN A 46 2.51 5.90 -14.35
C GLN A 46 2.59 7.36 -14.77
N ILE A 47 3.72 8.00 -14.45
CA ILE A 47 4.09 9.31 -14.95
C ILE A 47 5.07 9.10 -16.09
N VAL A 48 4.76 9.66 -17.26
CA VAL A 48 5.69 9.81 -18.38
C VAL A 48 6.15 11.25 -18.38
N THR A 49 7.46 11.46 -18.38
CA THR A 49 8.07 12.78 -18.40
C THR A 49 8.44 13.20 -19.82
N THR A 50 8.51 14.51 -20.05
CA THR A 50 8.82 15.11 -21.36
C THR A 50 10.23 14.77 -21.88
N ASP A 51 11.11 14.28 -21.02
CA ASP A 51 12.44 13.74 -21.37
C ASP A 51 12.41 12.23 -21.71
N GLY A 52 11.22 11.64 -21.82
CA GLY A 52 11.00 10.24 -22.19
C GLY A 52 11.15 9.23 -21.06
N ARG A 53 11.38 9.66 -19.81
CA ARG A 53 11.43 8.73 -18.66
C ARG A 53 10.02 8.35 -18.21
N SER A 54 9.91 7.18 -17.58
CA SER A 54 8.65 6.73 -16.98
C SER A 54 8.84 6.27 -15.55
N TYR A 55 7.98 6.74 -14.65
CA TYR A 55 7.96 6.37 -13.25
C TYR A 55 6.62 5.73 -12.91
N SER A 56 6.64 4.57 -12.27
CA SER A 56 5.44 3.86 -11.83
C SER A 56 5.46 3.69 -10.31
N GLY A 57 4.33 4.00 -9.68
CA GLY A 57 4.17 3.87 -8.24
C GLY A 57 2.94 4.61 -7.72
N LEU A 58 2.84 4.74 -6.41
CA LEU A 58 1.81 5.57 -5.79
C LEU A 58 2.18 7.05 -5.98
N VAL A 59 1.31 7.82 -6.61
CA VAL A 59 1.55 9.24 -6.89
C VAL A 59 0.77 10.10 -5.91
N VAL A 60 1.49 10.89 -5.12
CA VAL A 60 0.94 11.84 -4.14
C VAL A 60 1.44 13.25 -4.42
N PRO A 61 0.67 14.30 -4.09
CA PRO A 61 1.16 15.68 -4.17
C PRO A 61 2.42 15.89 -3.31
N GLY A 62 3.42 16.59 -3.84
CA GLY A 62 4.59 17.04 -3.08
C GLY A 62 4.34 18.34 -2.32
N ALA A 63 5.40 18.86 -1.68
CA ALA A 63 5.32 20.13 -0.95
C ALA A 63 5.25 21.36 -1.89
N GLY A 64 5.67 21.21 -3.16
CA GLY A 64 5.64 22.24 -4.19
C GLY A 64 4.82 21.86 -5.42
N LYS A 65 5.22 22.40 -6.59
CA LYS A 65 4.62 22.05 -7.90
C LYS A 65 5.22 20.76 -8.48
N GLU A 66 5.12 19.69 -7.71
CA GLU A 66 5.68 18.39 -8.05
C GLU A 66 4.80 17.24 -7.58
N TRP A 67 4.92 16.12 -8.29
CA TRP A 67 4.40 14.84 -7.87
C TRP A 67 5.50 14.04 -7.18
N ILE A 68 5.16 13.40 -6.06
CA ILE A 68 6.02 12.39 -5.44
C ILE A 68 5.51 11.02 -5.86
N VAL A 69 6.37 10.26 -6.54
CA VAL A 69 6.13 8.87 -6.93
C VAL A 69 6.80 7.95 -5.91
N LEU A 70 6.01 7.26 -5.11
CA LEU A 70 6.47 6.19 -4.23
C LEU A 70 6.46 4.86 -5.00
N GLN A 71 7.64 4.40 -5.37
CA GLN A 71 7.83 3.16 -6.13
C GLN A 71 7.69 1.92 -5.23
N SER A 72 7.46 0.76 -5.85
CA SER A 72 7.30 -0.54 -5.14
C SER A 72 8.53 -0.95 -4.32
N ASN A 73 9.72 -0.45 -4.67
CA ASN A 73 10.96 -0.65 -3.91
C ASN A 73 11.13 0.32 -2.73
N GLY A 74 10.12 1.14 -2.43
CA GLY A 74 10.15 2.14 -1.35
C GLY A 74 10.85 3.45 -1.69
N LYS A 75 11.45 3.59 -2.89
CA LYS A 75 12.07 4.85 -3.32
C LYS A 75 11.01 5.90 -3.63
N LYS A 76 11.30 7.13 -3.25
CA LYS A 76 10.50 8.31 -3.61
C LYS A 76 11.21 9.08 -4.70
N VAL A 77 10.49 9.36 -5.78
CA VAL A 77 10.98 10.19 -6.90
C VAL A 77 10.10 11.43 -6.99
N ALA A 78 10.72 12.60 -6.95
CA ALA A 78 10.04 13.86 -7.20
C ALA A 78 10.04 14.18 -8.70
N VAL A 79 8.87 14.48 -9.25
CA VAL A 79 8.69 14.83 -10.66
C VAL A 79 7.97 16.19 -10.74
N PRO A 80 8.65 17.26 -11.17
CA PRO A 80 8.03 18.57 -11.36
C PRO A 80 6.85 18.52 -12.33
N HIS A 81 5.77 19.25 -12.05
CA HIS A 81 4.58 19.25 -12.92
C HIS A 81 4.91 19.68 -14.36
N GLY A 82 5.84 20.62 -14.55
CA GLY A 82 6.26 21.07 -15.88
C GLY A 82 7.03 20.03 -16.69
N GLN A 83 7.46 18.92 -16.08
CA GLN A 83 8.10 17.81 -16.75
C GLN A 83 7.14 16.65 -17.02
N VAL A 84 5.88 16.72 -16.59
CA VAL A 84 4.91 15.64 -16.80
C VAL A 84 4.27 15.79 -18.17
N GLU A 85 4.46 14.80 -19.01
CA GLU A 85 3.79 14.68 -20.31
C GLU A 85 2.45 13.96 -20.17
N ALA A 86 2.44 12.84 -19.43
CA ALA A 86 1.23 12.06 -19.23
C ALA A 86 1.20 11.41 -17.84
N LEU A 87 -0.01 11.28 -17.30
CA LEU A 87 -0.27 10.60 -16.04
C LEU A 87 -1.41 9.59 -16.23
N LYS A 88 -1.09 8.29 -16.11
CA LYS A 88 -2.02 7.19 -16.37
C LYS A 88 -2.23 6.35 -15.12
N SER A 89 -3.48 6.11 -14.76
CA SER A 89 -3.82 5.23 -13.64
C SER A 89 -3.66 3.76 -14.04
N SER A 90 -3.00 2.98 -13.19
CA SER A 90 -2.88 1.52 -13.37
C SER A 90 -4.18 0.82 -12.98
N LYS A 91 -4.50 -0.24 -13.74
CA LYS A 91 -5.53 -1.23 -13.38
C LYS A 91 -4.98 -2.32 -12.47
N GLN A 92 -3.66 -2.44 -12.36
CA GLN A 92 -2.98 -3.43 -11.55
C GLN A 92 -2.60 -2.84 -10.19
N SER A 93 -2.87 -3.61 -9.14
CA SER A 93 -2.52 -3.25 -7.76
C SER A 93 -1.01 -3.31 -7.51
N ALA A 94 -0.53 -2.47 -6.60
CA ALA A 94 0.83 -2.55 -6.08
C ALA A 94 1.01 -3.74 -5.11
N MET A 95 -0.07 -4.28 -4.57
CA MET A 95 -0.04 -5.48 -3.76
C MET A 95 0.23 -6.69 -4.66
N PRO A 96 1.29 -7.48 -4.38
CA PRO A 96 1.58 -8.68 -5.16
C PRO A 96 0.42 -9.67 -5.12
N ALA A 97 0.19 -10.37 -6.23
CA ALA A 97 -0.68 -11.54 -6.24
C ALA A 97 0.02 -12.74 -5.57
N LYS A 98 -0.74 -13.80 -5.27
CA LYS A 98 -0.21 -15.09 -4.79
C LYS A 98 0.55 -15.03 -3.46
N LEU A 99 0.26 -14.03 -2.62
CA LEU A 99 0.89 -13.88 -1.31
C LEU A 99 0.60 -15.04 -0.35
N LEU A 100 -0.49 -15.78 -0.59
CA LEU A 100 -0.86 -16.94 0.22
C LEU A 100 -0.26 -18.25 -0.30
N ASP A 101 0.24 -18.28 -1.54
CA ASP A 101 0.71 -19.52 -2.19
C ASP A 101 1.95 -20.10 -1.49
N THR A 102 2.71 -19.28 -0.78
CA THR A 102 3.89 -19.71 -0.02
C THR A 102 3.57 -20.05 1.43
N LEU A 103 2.31 -19.95 1.85
CA LEU A 103 1.88 -20.17 3.23
C LEU A 103 1.11 -21.48 3.35
N THR A 104 1.32 -22.19 4.46
CA THR A 104 0.48 -23.31 4.88
C THR A 104 -0.88 -22.83 5.37
N LEU A 105 -1.87 -23.74 5.43
CA LEU A 105 -3.20 -23.42 5.97
C LEU A 105 -3.14 -22.91 7.42
N GLN A 106 -2.21 -23.43 8.21
CA GLN A 106 -1.98 -22.98 9.59
C GLN A 106 -1.47 -21.55 9.62
N GLU A 107 -0.45 -21.21 8.83
CA GLU A 107 0.10 -19.85 8.74
C GLU A 107 -0.94 -18.84 8.23
N ILE A 108 -1.81 -19.25 7.30
CA ILE A 108 -2.93 -18.41 6.86
C ILE A 108 -3.90 -18.18 8.04
N THR A 109 -4.26 -19.24 8.77
CA THR A 109 -5.14 -19.11 9.94
C THR A 109 -4.54 -18.20 11.00
N ASP A 110 -3.25 -18.34 11.28
CA ASP A 110 -2.51 -17.52 12.23
C ASP A 110 -2.38 -16.07 11.76
N LEU A 111 -2.16 -15.83 10.46
CA LEU A 111 -2.18 -14.49 9.87
C LEU A 111 -3.54 -13.82 10.09
N PHE A 112 -4.63 -14.52 9.81
CA PHE A 112 -5.96 -13.96 10.05
C PHE A 112 -6.18 -13.72 11.54
N ALA A 113 -5.80 -14.65 12.42
CA ALA A 113 -5.89 -14.46 13.87
C ALA A 113 -5.11 -13.20 14.32
N TYR A 114 -3.89 -13.02 13.80
CA TYR A 114 -3.05 -11.85 14.05
C TYR A 114 -3.71 -10.55 13.60
N LEU A 115 -4.22 -10.49 12.36
CA LEU A 115 -4.96 -9.33 11.84
C LEU A 115 -6.23 -9.00 12.64
N GLY A 116 -6.76 -9.99 13.38
CA GLY A 116 -7.92 -9.82 14.25
C GLY A 116 -7.63 -9.49 15.70
N ALA A 117 -6.39 -9.65 16.13
CA ALA A 117 -5.98 -9.21 17.45
C ALA A 117 -6.02 -7.68 17.51
N GLN A 118 -6.33 -7.13 18.68
CA GLN A 118 -6.03 -5.71 18.90
C GLN A 118 -4.51 -5.56 18.96
N PRO A 119 -3.91 -4.67 18.15
CA PRO A 119 -2.49 -4.38 18.29
C PRO A 119 -2.25 -3.87 19.71
N LYS A 120 -1.20 -4.38 20.38
CA LYS A 120 -0.82 -3.89 21.72
C LYS A 120 -0.54 -2.38 21.59
N SER A 121 -1.45 -1.54 22.09
CA SER A 121 -1.22 -0.11 22.13
C SER A 121 -0.05 0.14 23.08
N ARG A 122 0.97 0.88 22.63
CA ARG A 122 1.98 1.44 23.53
C ARG A 122 1.29 2.56 24.32
N VAL A 123 0.62 2.21 25.41
CA VAL A 123 -0.19 3.14 26.21
C VAL A 123 0.66 4.26 26.84
N ALA A 124 1.96 4.06 27.04
CA ALA A 124 2.88 5.13 27.41
C ALA A 124 4.33 4.74 27.13
N ARG A 125 5.14 5.70 26.64
CA ARG A 125 6.60 5.64 26.84
C ARG A 125 6.88 6.27 28.19
N ARG A 126 7.57 5.56 29.08
CA ARG A 126 8.15 6.15 30.29
C ARG A 126 9.09 7.28 29.83
N PRO A 127 8.88 8.54 30.24
CA PRO A 127 9.81 9.61 29.88
C PRO A 127 11.20 9.27 30.43
N LYS A 128 12.24 9.59 29.64
CA LYS A 128 13.64 9.49 30.08
C LYS A 128 13.94 10.61 31.06
#